data_AF-A0A1T1JEL3-F1
#
_entry.id   AF-A0A1T1JEL3-F1
#
_cell.length_a   1.000
_cell.length_b   1.000
_cell.length_c   1.000
_cell.angle_alpha   90.00
_cell.angle_beta   90.00
_cell.angle_gamma   90.00
#
_symmetry.space_group_name_H-M   'P 1'
#
loop_
_entity.id
_entity.type
_entity.pdbx_description
1 polymer ?
#
loop_
_entity_poly.entity_id
_entity_poly.type
_entity_poly.pdbx_seq_one_letter_code
_entity_poly.pdbx_strand_id
1 'polypeptide(L)'
;MGEPIETLCDQASHHHQFKAKQVKLYYLKRIFWNLKNTKKEVFIQQITLANPRQQYLDMTYSSTAADFEQWKKHQLAPLYVLRTLISLNLWWLLTIVGIKIKARLQLKQ
;
A
#
# COMPACT_ATOMS: atom_id res chain seq x y z
N MET A 1 -16.11 8.98 23.98
CA MET A 1 -15.62 8.69 22.62
C MET A 1 -14.73 9.86 22.22
N GLY A 2 -13.47 9.61 21.88
CA GLY A 2 -12.52 10.65 21.49
C GLY A 2 -12.87 11.24 20.12
N GLU A 3 -12.46 12.47 19.87
CA GLU A 3 -12.65 13.15 18.58
C GLU A 3 -11.93 12.38 17.45
N PRO A 4 -12.50 12.35 16.23
CA PRO A 4 -11.86 11.71 15.09
C PRO A 4 -10.52 12.38 14.76
N ILE A 5 -9.57 11.61 14.23
CA ILE A 5 -8.21 12.12 13.95
C ILE A 5 -8.21 13.29 12.94
N GLU A 6 -9.19 13.32 12.04
CA GLU A 6 -9.33 14.34 11.01
C GLU A 6 -9.52 15.74 11.61
N THR A 7 -10.39 15.87 12.62
CA THR A 7 -10.60 17.14 13.31
C THR A 7 -9.38 17.59 14.10
N LEU A 8 -8.56 16.64 14.57
CA LEU A 8 -7.28 16.94 15.24
C LEU A 8 -6.22 17.41 14.24
N CYS A 9 -6.15 16.82 13.05
CA CYS A 9 -5.27 17.28 11.98
C CYS A 9 -5.61 18.70 11.53
N ASP A 10 -6.90 19.02 11.41
CA ASP A 10 -7.35 20.38 11.09
C ASP A 10 -6.98 21.37 12.20
N GLN A 11 -7.21 21.01 13.48
CA GLN A 11 -6.79 21.83 14.61
C GLN A 11 -5.27 22.03 14.69
N ALA A 12 -4.51 21.00 14.33
CA ALA A 12 -3.04 21.05 14.31
C ALA A 12 -2.51 21.97 13.22
N SER A 13 -3.15 21.95 12.04
CA SER A 13 -2.84 22.85 10.93
C SER A 13 -3.04 24.31 11.31
N HIS A 14 -4.05 24.59 12.12
CA HIS A 14 -4.44 25.97 12.41
C HIS A 14 -3.69 26.61 13.59
N HIS A 15 -3.45 25.93 14.73
CA HIS A 15 -2.70 26.57 15.84
C HIS A 15 -2.12 25.61 16.91
N HIS A 16 -2.40 24.30 16.85
CA HIS A 16 -2.12 23.39 17.98
C HIS A 16 -1.12 22.28 17.64
N GLN A 17 0.13 22.44 18.08
CA GLN A 17 1.11 21.35 17.98
C GLN A 17 0.81 20.26 19.01
N PHE A 18 0.25 19.14 18.56
CA PHE A 18 0.11 17.94 19.38
C PHE A 18 1.44 17.21 19.48
N LYS A 19 1.80 16.75 20.68
CA LYS A 19 3.00 15.90 20.87
C LYS A 19 2.60 14.44 20.77
N ALA A 20 3.21 13.70 19.84
CA ALA A 20 3.06 12.25 19.78
C ALA A 20 3.82 11.59 20.95
N LYS A 21 3.10 10.82 21.77
CA LYS A 21 3.70 10.01 22.85
C LYS A 21 4.16 8.65 22.34
N GLN A 22 3.34 8.01 21.50
CA GLN A 22 3.63 6.68 20.97
C GLN A 22 3.11 6.56 19.54
N VAL A 23 3.90 5.94 18.67
CA VAL A 23 3.50 5.61 17.30
C VAL A 23 3.88 4.17 17.01
N LYS A 24 2.91 3.33 16.64
CA LYS A 24 3.15 1.99 16.10
C LYS A 24 3.05 2.03 14.59
N LEU A 25 4.13 1.64 13.94
CA LEU A 25 4.31 1.68 12.50
C LEU A 25 4.56 0.27 11.98
N TYR A 26 3.93 -0.08 10.88
CA TYR A 26 4.30 -1.24 10.06
C TYR A 26 5.00 -0.80 8.80
N TYR A 27 6.16 -1.39 8.54
CA TYR A 27 6.93 -1.14 7.34
C TYR A 27 6.67 -2.26 6.34
N LEU A 28 6.16 -1.90 5.16
CA LEU A 28 6.09 -2.84 4.05
C LEU A 28 7.42 -2.81 3.30
N LYS A 29 8.26 -3.82 3.53
CA LYS A 29 9.47 -4.01 2.73
C LYS A 29 9.05 -4.59 1.38
N ARG A 30 9.14 -3.80 0.31
CA ARG A 30 8.91 -4.28 -1.06
C ARG A 30 10.01 -5.29 -1.41
N ILE A 31 9.68 -6.59 -1.35
CA ILE A 31 10.63 -7.69 -1.54
C ILE A 31 11.20 -7.70 -2.98
N PHE A 32 10.43 -7.24 -3.96
CA PHE A 32 10.80 -7.37 -5.38
C PHE A 32 11.70 -6.26 -5.92
N TRP A 33 11.78 -5.10 -5.28
CA TRP A 33 12.48 -3.92 -5.80
C TRP A 33 13.35 -3.29 -4.69
N ASN A 34 14.49 -3.93 -4.41
CA ASN A 34 15.51 -3.37 -3.51
C ASN A 34 16.36 -2.33 -4.27
N LEU A 35 15.73 -1.26 -4.76
CA LEU A 35 16.45 -0.11 -5.29
C LEU A 35 16.99 0.70 -4.12
N LYS A 36 18.26 1.11 -4.20
CA LYS A 36 18.96 1.85 -3.14
C LYS A 36 18.24 3.15 -2.69
N ASN A 37 17.25 3.65 -3.43
CA ASN A 37 16.53 4.89 -3.17
C ASN A 37 14.98 4.77 -3.15
N THR A 38 14.41 3.57 -3.04
CA THR A 38 12.95 3.45 -2.96
C THR A 38 12.42 3.88 -1.59
N LYS A 39 11.45 4.80 -1.59
CA LYS A 39 10.74 5.22 -0.37
C LYS A 39 10.11 3.98 0.28
N LYS A 40 10.40 3.78 1.57
CA LYS A 40 9.75 2.73 2.36
C LYS A 40 8.31 3.13 2.62
N GLU A 41 7.37 2.25 2.30
CA GLU A 41 5.96 2.48 2.60
C GLU A 41 5.69 2.12 4.05
N VAL A 42 5.08 3.05 4.76
CA VAL A 42 4.82 2.96 6.18
C VAL A 42 3.32 3.04 6.38
N PHE A 43 2.79 2.07 7.11
CA PHE A 43 1.43 2.08 7.59
C PHE A 43 1.43 2.44 9.06
N ILE A 44 0.59 3.40 9.44
CA ILE A 44 0.48 3.82 10.83
C ILE A 44 -0.63 3.00 11.49
N GLN A 45 -0.23 2.04 12.32
CA GLN A 45 -1.18 1.18 13.02
C GLN A 45 -1.84 1.92 14.17
N GLN A 46 -1.04 2.63 14.96
CA GLN A 46 -1.53 3.29 16.17
C GLN A 46 -0.77 4.59 16.38
N ILE A 47 -1.48 5.65 16.75
CA ILE A 47 -0.89 6.91 17.18
C ILE A 47 -1.53 7.28 18.50
N THR A 48 -0.72 7.55 19.51
CA THR A 48 -1.16 8.14 20.77
C THR A 48 -0.58 9.56 20.88
N LEU A 49 -1.49 10.53 20.94
CA LEU A 49 -1.17 11.95 21.04
C LEU A 49 -1.44 12.44 22.47
N ALA A 50 -0.55 13.28 22.99
CA ALA A 50 -0.80 14.05 24.20
C ALA A 50 -1.58 15.32 23.85
N ASN A 51 -2.72 15.53 24.50
CA ASN A 51 -3.42 16.79 24.40
C ASN A 51 -2.82 17.81 25.39
N PRO A 52 -2.16 18.89 24.94
CA PRO A 52 -1.57 19.88 25.85
C PRO A 52 -2.61 20.63 26.69
N ARG A 53 -3.87 20.70 26.23
CA ARG A 53 -4.97 21.35 26.98
C ARG A 53 -5.57 20.46 28.05
N GLN A 54 -5.41 19.14 27.96
CA GLN A 54 -6.00 18.17 28.87
C GLN A 54 -4.89 17.24 29.36
N GLN A 55 -4.30 17.59 30.51
CA GLN A 55 -3.15 16.90 31.12
C GLN A 55 -3.31 15.37 31.28
N TYR A 56 -4.53 14.83 31.15
CA TYR A 56 -4.88 13.42 31.37
C TYR A 56 -5.49 12.69 30.17
N LEU A 57 -5.69 13.35 29.02
CA LEU A 57 -6.32 12.71 27.86
C LEU A 57 -5.28 12.29 26.83
N ASP A 58 -4.98 10.99 26.85
CA ASP A 58 -4.23 10.32 25.79
C ASP A 58 -5.22 9.87 24.71
N MET A 59 -5.15 10.52 23.56
CA MET A 59 -6.00 10.16 22.42
C MET A 59 -5.26 9.14 21.57
N THR A 60 -5.87 7.97 21.39
CA THR A 60 -5.28 6.87 20.63
C THR A 60 -6.12 6.60 19.39
N TYR A 61 -5.53 6.82 18.22
CA TYR A 61 -6.02 6.23 16.98
C TYR A 61 -5.42 4.85 16.82
N SER A 62 -6.24 3.88 16.45
CA SER A 62 -5.79 2.56 16.04
C SER A 62 -6.52 2.17 14.76
N SER A 63 -5.76 1.79 13.75
CA SER A 63 -6.30 1.14 12.55
C SER A 63 -6.76 -0.28 12.88
N THR A 64 -7.80 -0.76 12.21
CA THR A 64 -8.24 -2.15 12.29
C THR A 64 -7.36 -3.07 11.43
N ALA A 65 -7.50 -4.38 11.62
CA ALA A 65 -6.85 -5.37 10.75
C ALA A 65 -7.33 -5.25 9.28
N ALA A 66 -8.58 -4.84 9.06
CA ALA A 66 -9.14 -4.63 7.73
C ALA A 66 -8.46 -3.46 7.01
N ASP A 67 -8.19 -2.35 7.73
CA ASP A 67 -7.49 -1.18 7.18
C ASP A 67 -6.08 -1.54 6.72
N PHE A 68 -5.38 -2.39 7.49
CA PHE A 68 -4.06 -2.88 7.12
C PHE A 68 -4.09 -3.74 5.86
N GLU A 69 -5.03 -4.68 5.76
CA GLU A 69 -5.19 -5.53 4.58
C GLU A 69 -5.56 -4.73 3.33
N GLN A 70 -6.44 -3.74 3.47
CA GLN A 70 -6.83 -2.83 2.39
C GLN A 70 -5.64 -2.00 1.92
N TRP A 71 -4.88 -1.41 2.86
CA TRP A 71 -3.66 -0.68 2.53
C TRP A 71 -2.64 -1.57 1.82
N LYS A 72 -2.39 -2.78 2.33
CA LYS A 72 -1.46 -3.75 1.72
C LYS A 72 -1.89 -4.10 0.30
N LYS A 73 -3.19 -4.35 0.07
CA LYS A 73 -3.74 -4.63 -1.27
C LYS A 73 -3.54 -3.45 -2.21
N HIS A 74 -3.76 -2.23 -1.73
CA HIS A 74 -3.56 -1.01 -2.53
C HIS A 74 -2.09 -0.85 -2.95
N GLN A 75 -1.15 -1.05 -2.03
CA GLN A 75 0.29 -0.95 -2.35
C GLN A 75 0.77 -2.00 -3.34
N LEU A 76 0.18 -3.19 -3.33
CA LEU A 76 0.52 -4.28 -4.24
C LEU A 76 -0.23 -4.24 -5.57
N ALA A 77 -1.30 -3.46 -5.69
CA ALA A 77 -2.14 -3.40 -6.89
C ALA A 77 -1.35 -3.11 -8.19
N PRO A 78 -0.38 -2.16 -8.22
CA PRO A 78 0.41 -1.90 -9.43
C PRO A 78 1.23 -3.12 -9.88
N LEU A 79 1.75 -3.91 -8.94
CA LEU A 79 2.50 -5.14 -9.25
C LEU A 79 1.59 -6.21 -9.86
N TYR A 80 0.37 -6.35 -9.34
CA TYR A 80 -0.61 -7.26 -9.91
C TYR A 80 -1.00 -6.86 -11.34
N VAL A 81 -1.24 -5.58 -11.59
CA VAL A 81 -1.52 -5.08 -12.94
C VAL A 81 -0.36 -5.39 -13.89
N LEU A 82 0.87 -5.05 -13.50
CA LEU A 82 2.05 -5.33 -14.32
C LEU A 82 2.21 -6.83 -14.61
N ARG A 83 2.09 -7.68 -13.58
CA ARG A 83 2.17 -9.14 -13.72
C ARG A 83 1.09 -9.68 -14.66
N THR A 84 -0.10 -9.10 -14.63
CA THR A 84 -1.22 -9.51 -15.48
C THR A 84 -0.96 -9.12 -16.93
N LEU A 85 -0.47 -7.91 -17.19
CA LEU A 85 -0.08 -7.46 -18.53
C LEU A 85 1.03 -8.31 -19.14
N ILE A 86 2.06 -8.65 -18.35
CA ILE A 86 3.15 -9.53 -18.79
C ILE A 86 2.62 -10.92 -19.14
N SER A 87 1.75 -11.48 -18.29
CA SER A 87 1.13 -12.79 -18.53
C SER A 87 0.29 -12.80 -19.81
N LEU A 88 -0.53 -11.77 -20.02
CA LEU A 88 -1.34 -11.62 -21.24
C LEU A 88 -0.46 -11.52 -22.49
N ASN A 89 0.62 -10.74 -22.44
CA ASN A 89 1.55 -10.60 -23.55
C ASN A 89 2.25 -11.92 -23.90
N LEU A 90 2.71 -12.67 -22.88
CA LEU A 90 3.30 -14.00 -23.07
C LEU A 90 2.30 -14.98 -23.68
N TRP A 91 1.07 -14.96 -23.20
CA TRP A 91 0.02 -15.83 -23.73
C TRP A 91 -0.29 -15.51 -25.20
N TRP A 92 -0.34 -14.23 -25.56
CA TRP A 92 -0.49 -13.78 -26.94
C TRP A 92 0.68 -14.19 -27.85
N LEU A 93 1.92 -14.14 -27.36
CA LEU A 93 3.07 -14.62 -28.13
C LEU A 93 2.98 -16.13 -28.39
N LEU A 94 2.56 -16.91 -27.40
CA LEU A 94 2.40 -18.36 -27.54
C LEU A 94 1.32 -18.73 -28.57
N THR A 95 0.20 -18.01 -28.62
CA THR A 95 -0.83 -18.26 -29.62
C THR A 95 -0.33 -17.97 -31.04
N ILE A 96 0.37 -16.84 -31.25
CA ILE A 96 0.96 -16.50 -32.56
C ILE A 96 1.97 -17.56 -33.00
N VAL A 97 2.89 -17.97 -32.12
CA VAL A 97 3.90 -18.98 -32.42
C VAL A 97 3.23 -20.32 -32.74
N GLY A 98 2.23 -20.72 -31.96
CA GLY A 98 1.47 -21.96 -32.19
C GLY A 98 0.76 -21.96 -33.56
N ILE A 99 0.09 -20.87 -33.92
CA ILE A 99 -0.55 -20.71 -35.25
C ILE A 99 0.48 -20.81 -36.36
N LYS A 100 1.62 -20.12 -36.23
CA LYS A 100 2.69 -20.10 -37.24
C LYS A 100 3.32 -21.49 -37.43
N ILE A 101 3.50 -22.26 -36.35
CA ILE A 101 4.00 -23.64 -36.41
C ILE A 101 2.98 -24.55 -37.10
N LYS A 102 1.70 -24.46 -36.73
CA LYS A 102 0.62 -25.25 -37.35
C LYS A 102 0.51 -24.99 -38.85
N ALA A 103 0.57 -23.73 -39.27
CA ALA A 103 0.55 -23.36 -40.69
C ALA A 103 1.76 -23.93 -41.47
N ARG A 104 2.96 -23.91 -40.88
CA ARG A 104 4.15 -24.50 -41.49
C ARG A 104 4.10 -26.03 -41.61
N LEU A 105 3.44 -26.70 -40.67
CA LEU A 105 3.23 -28.16 -40.74
C LEU A 105 2.27 -28.53 -41.86
N GLN A 106 1.19 -27.77 -42.07
CA GLN A 106 0.23 -28.03 -43.15
C GLN A 106 0.79 -27.74 -44.55
N LEU A 107 1.75 -26.82 -44.68
CA LEU A 107 2.46 -26.56 -45.95
C LEU A 107 3.49 -27.63 -46.32
N LYS A 108 3.86 -28.52 -45.38
CA LYS A 108 4.79 -29.63 -45.61
C LYS A 108 4.09 -30.97 -45.91
N GLN A 109 2.77 -31.04 -45.71
CA GLN A 109 1.92 -32.14 -46.19
C GLN A 109 1.44 -31.83 -47.60
#